data_AF-A0A2V6LXY4-F1
#
_entry.id   AF-A0A2V6LXY4-F1
#
_cell.length_a   1.000
_cell.length_b   1.000
_cell.length_c   1.000
_cell.angle_alpha   90.00
_cell.angle_beta   90.00
_cell.angle_gamma   90.00
#
_symmetry.space_group_name_H-M   'P 1'
#
loop_
_entity.id
_entity.type
_entity.pdbx_description
1 polymer ?
#
loop_
_entity_poly.entity_id
_entity_poly.type
_entity_poly.pdbx_seq_one_letter_code
_entity_poly.pdbx_strand_id
1 'polypeptide(L)' 'MNRFVSNLPASFPVASGKVRLRGALIEIDETTGHALRITRVDEPGAIESAATEPEPRIDIEQAPSPEQT' A
#
# COMPACT_ATOMS: atom_id res chain seq x y z
N MET A 1 -1.10 -13.23 14.61
CA MET A 1 -0.68 -14.64 14.66
C MET A 1 -1.85 -15.63 14.66
N ASN A 2 -3.00 -15.29 15.27
CA ASN A 2 -4.11 -16.22 15.49
C ASN A 2 -4.53 -17.06 14.25
N ARG A 3 -4.64 -16.43 13.06
CA ARG A 3 -5.01 -17.13 11.80
C ARG A 3 -4.18 -18.38 11.51
N PHE A 4 -2.88 -18.38 11.81
CA PHE A 4 -1.97 -19.47 11.47
C PHE A 4 -2.05 -20.64 12.46
N VAL A 5 -2.48 -20.36 13.68
CA VAL A 5 -2.61 -21.36 14.75
C VAL A 5 -3.99 -21.97 14.73
N SER A 6 -5.03 -21.16 14.46
CA SER A 6 -6.42 -21.61 14.49
C SER A 6 -6.92 -22.13 13.15
N ASN A 7 -6.25 -21.82 12.04
CA ASN A 7 -6.71 -22.08 10.67
C ASN A 7 -8.10 -21.49 10.34
N LEU A 8 -8.59 -20.56 11.16
CA LEU A 8 -9.87 -19.87 10.93
C LEU A 8 -9.65 -18.54 10.21
N PRO A 9 -10.66 -18.04 9.45
CA PRO A 9 -10.63 -16.70 8.89
C PRO A 9 -10.41 -15.63 9.96
N ALA A 10 -9.60 -14.61 9.66
CA ALA A 10 -9.33 -13.50 10.56
C ALA A 10 -8.96 -12.24 9.76
N SER A 11 -9.29 -11.06 10.30
CA SER A 11 -8.89 -9.77 9.73
C SER A 11 -7.37 -9.62 9.71
N PHE A 12 -6.85 -8.97 8.66
CA PHE A 12 -5.42 -8.71 8.47
C PHE A 12 -5.15 -7.20 8.50
N PRO A 13 -4.99 -6.59 9.70
CA PRO A 13 -4.73 -5.16 9.81
C PRO A 13 -3.35 -4.80 9.25
N VAL A 14 -3.22 -3.60 8.69
CA VAL A 14 -1.93 -3.04 8.25
C VAL A 14 -1.06 -2.82 9.49
N ALA A 15 0.19 -3.29 9.44
CA ALA A 15 1.12 -3.14 10.55
C ALA A 15 1.57 -1.69 10.70
N SER A 16 1.56 -1.18 11.94
CA SER A 16 2.19 0.08 12.31
C SER A 16 3.64 -0.16 12.75
N GLY A 17 4.53 0.82 12.54
CA GLY A 17 5.92 0.76 12.98
C GLY A 17 6.94 1.28 11.96
N LYS A 18 8.19 0.83 12.07
CA LYS A 18 9.28 1.26 11.19
C LYS A 18 9.01 0.83 9.75
N VAL A 19 8.90 1.81 8.86
CA VAL A 19 8.72 1.59 7.42
C VAL A 19 10.07 1.48 6.70
N ARG A 20 10.09 0.80 5.56
CA ARG A 20 11.25 0.70 4.66
C ARG A 20 10.81 0.88 3.22
N LEU A 21 11.58 1.64 2.45
CA LEU A 21 11.47 1.71 1.00
C LEU A 21 12.27 0.57 0.39
N ARG A 22 11.61 -0.26 -0.43
CA ARG A 22 12.23 -1.35 -1.18
C ARG A 22 11.97 -1.13 -2.66
N GLY A 23 13.01 -1.20 -3.47
CA GLY A 23 12.88 -1.02 -4.92
C GLY A 23 14.05 -1.61 -5.68
N ALA A 24 14.07 -1.36 -6.98
CA ALA A 24 15.22 -1.65 -7.83
C ALA A 24 15.42 -0.52 -8.85
N LEU A 25 16.67 -0.11 -9.03
CA LEU A 25 17.09 0.75 -10.12
C LEU A 25 17.57 -0.14 -11.26
N ILE A 26 16.93 0.01 -12.42
CA ILE A 26 17.28 -0.74 -13.64
C ILE A 26 17.80 0.26 -14.67
N GLU A 27 18.98 -0.01 -15.21
CA GLU A 27 19.54 0.73 -16.33
C GLU A 27 19.22 -0.01 -17.61
N ILE A 28 18.71 0.72 -18.60
CA ILE A 28 18.26 0.19 -19.88
C ILE A 28 19.09 0.81 -21.01
N ASP A 29 19.52 0.00 -21.97
CA ASP A 29 20.02 0.49 -23.25
C ASP A 29 18.84 0.98 -24.09
N GLU A 30 18.80 2.28 -24.37
CA GLU A 30 17.72 2.92 -25.13
C GLU A 30 17.64 2.46 -26.59
N THR A 31 18.72 1.91 -27.15
CA THR A 31 18.75 1.45 -28.55
C THR A 31 18.10 0.08 -28.71
N THR A 32 18.40 -0.84 -27.79
CA THR A 32 17.93 -2.24 -27.86
C THR A 32 16.73 -2.50 -26.95
N GLY A 33 16.48 -1.63 -25.96
CA GLY A 33 15.50 -1.84 -24.89
C GLY A 33 15.94 -2.88 -23.86
N HIS A 34 17.16 -3.39 -23.94
CA HIS A 34 17.65 -4.42 -23.03
C HIS A 34 18.17 -3.82 -21.72
N ALA A 35 17.98 -4.54 -20.62
CA ALA A 35 18.54 -4.15 -19.34
C ALA A 35 20.06 -4.36 -19.31
N LEU A 36 20.79 -3.31 -18.95
CA LEU A 36 22.24 -3.33 -18.76
C LEU A 36 22.61 -3.70 -17.33
N ARG A 37 21.82 -3.23 -16.35
CA ARG A 37 22.14 -3.37 -14.93
C ARG A 37 20.90 -3.32 -14.05
N ILE A 38 20.96 -4.00 -12.91
CA ILE A 38 19.96 -3.92 -11.84
C ILE A 38 20.64 -3.71 -10.49
N THR A 39 20.13 -2.76 -9.70
CA THR A 39 20.55 -2.50 -8.31
C THR A 39 19.35 -2.54 -7.41
N ARG A 40 19.42 -3.24 -6.28
CA ARG A 40 18.35 -3.20 -5.27
C ARG A 40 18.51 -1.97 -4.39
N VAL A 41 17.39 -1.31 -4.11
CA VAL A 41 17.29 -0.18 -3.17
C VAL A 41 16.61 -0.69 -1.90
N ASP A 42 17.23 -0.42 -0.76
CA ASP A 42 16.75 -0.82 0.55
C ASP A 42 17.03 0.25 1.60
N GLU A 43 16.08 1.16 1.76
CA GLU A 43 16.26 2.33 2.62
C GLU A 43 15.22 2.35 3.77
N PRO A 44 15.55 2.94 4.93
CA PRO A 44 14.55 3.34 5.90
C PRO A 44 13.52 4.27 5.24
N GLY A 45 12.22 4.07 5.49
CA GLY A 45 11.20 4.95 4.94
C GLY A 45 11.23 6.32 5.63
N ALA A 46 10.94 7.39 4.87
CA ALA A 46 10.82 8.73 5.42
C ALA A 46 9.66 8.75 6.43
N ILE A 47 9.98 9.05 7.68
CA ILE A 47 9.01 9.39 8.71
C ILE A 47 8.75 10.89 8.62
N GLU A 48 8.02 11.32 7.60
CA GLU A 48 7.16 12.48 7.85
C GLU A 48 6.01 11.96 8.69
N SER A 49 5.76 12.59 9.83
CA SER A 49 4.59 12.32 10.66
C SER A 49 3.35 12.55 9.80
N ALA A 50 2.92 11.53 9.07
CA ALA A 50 1.56 11.41 8.60
C ALA A 50 0.72 11.27 9.87
N ALA A 51 0.31 12.43 10.40
CA ALA A 51 -0.79 12.53 11.31
C ALA A 51 -1.90 11.66 10.74
N THR A 52 -2.37 10.73 11.57
CA THR A 52 -3.53 9.91 11.29
C THR A 52 -4.72 10.84 11.06
N GLU A 53 -4.95 11.27 9.83
CA GLU A 53 -6.29 11.69 9.44
C GLU A 53 -7.13 10.41 9.47
N PRO A 54 -8.16 10.35 10.34
CA PRO A 54 -9.07 9.21 10.33
C PRO A 54 -9.72 9.18 8.95
N GLU A 55 -9.74 7.99 8.33
CA GLU A 55 -10.37 7.79 7.03
C GLU A 55 -11.73 8.48 6.98
N PRO A 56 -12.07 9.22 5.91
CA PRO A 56 -13.41 9.75 5.77
C PRO A 56 -14.36 8.55 5.71
N ARG A 57 -15.04 8.30 6.83
CA ARG A 57 -16.17 7.38 6.89
C ARG A 57 -17.22 8.00 5.98
N ILE A 58 -17.29 7.51 4.74
CA ILE A 58 -18.35 7.89 3.81
C ILE A 58 -19.63 7.32 4.42
N ASP A 59 -20.39 8.14 5.13
CA ASP A 59 -21.72 7.81 5.61
C ASP A 59 -22.64 7.73 4.38
N ILE A 60 -22.93 6.50 3.97
CA ILE A 60 -23.78 6.13 2.83
C ILE A 60 -25.26 6.54 3.01
N GLU A 61 -25.63 7.22 4.10
CA GLU A 61 -27.01 7.65 4.36
C GLU A 61 -27.49 8.86 3.53
N GLN A 62 -26.66 9.43 2.67
CA GLN A 62 -27.08 10.46 1.70
C GLN A 62 -26.98 9.98 0.25
N ALA A 63 -27.66 8.88 -0.08
CA ALA A 63 -28.05 8.61 -1.46
C ALA A 63 -29.41 9.29 -1.73
N PRO A 64 -29.54 10.21 -2.70
CA PRO A 64 -30.86 10.68 -3.12
C PRO A 64 -31.63 9.51 -3.75
N SER A 65 -32.82 9.23 -3.19
CA SER A 65 -33.73 8.18 -3.66
C SER A 65 -34.10 8.43 -5.14
N PRO A 66 -33.91 7.45 -6.06
CA PRO A 66 -34.36 7.58 -7.43
C PRO A 66 -35.84 7.20 -7.51
N GLU A 67 -36.73 8.06 -7.02
CA GLU A 67 -38.11 8.11 -7.49
C GLU A 67 -38.26 9.37 -8.34
N GLN A 68 -38.38 9.18 -9.66
CA GLN A 68 -39.44 9.78 -10.50
C GLN A 68 -39.20 9.46 -11.99
N THR A 69 -39.89 8.44 -12.49
CA THR A 69 -40.56 8.39 -13.81
C THR A 69 -41.54 7.22 -13.80
#